data_AF-A0A1W9ZEW8-F1
#
_entry.id   AF-A0A1W9ZEW8-F1
#
_cell.length_a   1.000
_cell.length_b   1.000
_cell.length_c   1.000
_cell.angle_alpha   90.00
_cell.angle_beta   90.00
_cell.angle_gamma   90.00
#
_symmetry.space_group_name_H-M   'P 1'
#
loop_
_entity.id
_entity.type
_entity.pdbx_description
1 polymer ?
#
loop_
_entity_poly.entity_id
_entity_poly.type
_entity_poly.pdbx_seq_one_letter_code
_entity_poly.pdbx_strand_id
1 'polypeptide(L)'
;MSFLNTVPEYLSGAASDLAAIGSLLGAANAAATAPTTSVLAAGADEVSAAIASLFRSHALSYQAFSAKTELFHRQVVQGLTTNAGMYAAAEAANASPLQTIGQDILGAINAPTNYLYHRPLIANGTDGAPGTGAAGGVAGILFGNGGNGGSGAPGQNGGAGGAAGLFGNGGNGGAGGAATATAVGGTGGFGGAAGLLLGQGGAGGNGGNSLTAMNAGGGGNGGNAWGLQTIGGIGGHGGNGGTATTGEGGGGGAGGIATGLLFGVGGAGGTGGAGGITGGPGGTGGLATAGMYGVGIGYAHGGAGGAAGAAALAGGIGAAGGAGGQATSTNLIGINVAYGGDGGMGGATTGIAGHALPGGAGGDSTATALIGFDYAHGGTGGLGGVGAVARGGDGGAGGASFSPVLIGLGISQGGTGAAGGAGAGGGGAGGAGGYGVAVSGVGIGGVGGVGGASTTGAAGTGGIGGDGGGGFFGMGGAGGNGGAAHTGVGGNGGAGGGTAGFLAFGGNGGNAGGGVGPANGGNGGNSEMFFDSWTPRGIFSNGGNGGNGVNGGAGGIGGSPSLYGGAHGKNGSP
;
A
#
# COMPACT_ATOMS: atom_id res chain seq x y z
N MET A 1 47.66 -1.69 -19.06
CA MET A 1 47.90 -1.97 -17.63
C MET A 1 46.98 -3.12 -17.25
N SER A 2 47.53 -4.25 -16.82
CA SER A 2 46.77 -5.43 -16.38
C SER A 2 46.23 -5.17 -14.97
N PHE A 3 44.92 -5.31 -14.75
CA PHE A 3 44.35 -5.26 -13.41
C PHE A 3 44.65 -6.58 -12.70
N LEU A 4 45.38 -6.52 -11.60
CA LEU A 4 45.62 -7.67 -10.72
C LEU A 4 44.34 -7.85 -9.87
N ASN A 5 43.60 -8.93 -10.08
CA ASN A 5 42.46 -9.31 -9.25
C ASN A 5 42.92 -10.41 -8.27
N THR A 6 42.93 -10.11 -6.98
CA THR A 6 43.25 -11.06 -5.91
C THR A 6 42.12 -11.05 -4.89
N VAL A 7 41.71 -12.21 -4.40
CA VAL A 7 40.68 -12.34 -3.36
C VAL A 7 41.38 -12.75 -2.05
N PRO A 8 41.62 -11.82 -1.10
CA PRO A 8 42.39 -12.08 0.12
C PRO A 8 41.83 -13.23 0.98
N GLU A 9 40.52 -13.45 0.91
CA GLU A 9 39.80 -14.51 1.64
C GLU A 9 40.20 -15.91 1.17
N TYR A 10 40.50 -16.11 -0.12
CA TYR A 10 41.00 -17.41 -0.61
C TYR A 10 42.45 -17.66 -0.18
N LEU A 11 43.26 -16.61 -0.07
CA LEU A 11 44.66 -16.74 0.34
C LEU A 11 44.79 -17.02 1.85
N SER A 12 43.94 -16.41 2.68
CA SER A 12 43.90 -16.68 4.13
C SER A 12 43.36 -18.08 4.44
N GLY A 13 42.33 -18.54 3.71
CA GLY A 13 41.84 -19.92 3.79
C GLY A 13 42.93 -20.94 3.47
N ALA A 14 43.63 -20.75 2.35
CA ALA A 14 44.74 -21.62 1.95
C ALA A 14 45.89 -21.65 2.98
N ALA A 15 46.22 -20.52 3.60
CA ALA A 15 47.25 -20.46 4.65
C ALA A 15 46.84 -21.25 5.91
N SER A 16 45.56 -21.20 6.29
CA SER A 16 45.00 -21.99 7.41
C SER A 16 45.04 -23.49 7.11
N ASP A 17 44.64 -23.89 5.91
CA ASP A 17 44.69 -25.31 5.50
C ASP A 17 46.12 -25.85 5.50
N LEU A 18 47.08 -25.06 4.99
CA LEU A 18 48.50 -25.42 5.04
C LEU A 18 49.00 -25.51 6.49
N ALA A 19 48.60 -24.60 7.39
CA ALA A 19 48.96 -24.68 8.80
C ALA A 19 48.47 -25.98 9.45
N ALA A 20 47.24 -26.40 9.15
CA ALA A 20 46.66 -27.65 9.62
C ALA A 20 47.44 -28.88 9.10
N ILE A 21 47.78 -28.89 7.81
CA ILE A 21 48.62 -29.95 7.21
C ILE A 21 49.99 -30.03 7.91
N GLY A 22 50.61 -28.88 8.17
CA GLY A 22 51.90 -28.82 8.87
C GLY A 22 51.83 -29.37 10.29
N SER A 23 50.77 -29.05 11.03
CA SER A 23 50.53 -29.56 12.38
C SER A 23 50.33 -31.09 12.38
N LEU A 24 49.51 -31.60 11.45
CA LEU A 24 49.28 -33.04 11.28
C LEU A 24 50.57 -33.78 10.95
N LEU A 25 51.38 -33.24 10.04
CA LEU A 25 52.65 -33.85 9.65
C LEU A 25 53.67 -33.83 10.81
N GLY A 26 53.74 -32.73 11.57
CA GLY A 26 54.57 -32.64 12.76
C GLY A 26 54.19 -33.68 13.83
N ALA A 27 52.89 -33.81 14.12
CA ALA A 27 52.38 -34.81 15.05
C ALA A 27 52.67 -36.25 14.59
N ALA A 28 52.51 -36.54 13.29
CA ALA A 28 52.81 -37.84 12.72
C ALA A 28 54.32 -38.17 12.80
N ASN A 29 55.19 -37.22 12.47
CA ASN A 29 56.64 -37.40 12.57
C ASN A 29 57.11 -37.60 14.02
N ALA A 30 56.51 -36.88 14.97
CA ALA A 30 56.78 -37.06 16.40
C ALA A 30 56.36 -38.46 16.88
N ALA A 31 55.14 -38.90 16.55
CA ALA A 31 54.64 -40.22 16.92
C ALA A 31 55.48 -41.37 16.33
N ALA A 32 56.00 -41.20 15.10
CA ALA A 32 56.86 -42.18 14.44
C ALA A 32 58.29 -42.26 15.01
N THR A 33 58.73 -41.29 15.81
CA THR A 33 60.14 -41.18 16.26
C THR A 33 60.58 -42.37 17.09
N ALA A 34 59.84 -42.70 18.15
CA ALA A 34 60.18 -43.81 19.04
C ALA A 34 60.20 -45.17 18.30
N PRO A 35 59.12 -45.59 17.59
CA PRO A 35 59.10 -46.92 16.96
C PRO A 35 60.12 -47.09 15.83
N THR A 36 60.52 -46.01 15.15
CA THR A 36 61.51 -46.10 14.04
C THR A 36 62.96 -46.07 14.51
N THR A 37 63.24 -45.49 15.68
CA THR A 37 64.60 -45.40 16.23
C THR A 37 64.95 -46.55 17.19
N SER A 38 63.95 -47.25 17.71
CA SER A 38 64.11 -48.38 18.65
C SER A 38 63.94 -49.77 18.02
N VAL A 39 64.07 -49.88 16.69
CA VAL A 39 64.01 -51.18 16.00
C VAL A 39 65.08 -52.12 16.57
N LEU A 40 64.63 -53.25 17.09
CA LEU A 40 65.48 -54.28 17.69
C LEU A 40 66.01 -55.22 16.59
N ALA A 41 67.22 -55.76 16.81
CA ALA A 41 67.75 -56.83 15.99
C ALA A 41 66.85 -58.07 16.10
N ALA A 42 66.46 -58.65 14.97
CA ALA A 42 65.55 -59.79 14.94
C ALA A 42 66.17 -61.09 15.52
N GLY A 43 67.50 -61.20 15.44
CA GLY A 43 68.29 -62.26 16.05
C GLY A 43 69.58 -61.71 16.68
N ALA A 44 70.32 -62.58 17.36
CA ALA A 44 71.58 -62.22 18.02
C ALA A 44 72.78 -62.13 17.05
N ASP A 45 72.53 -62.21 15.74
CA ASP A 45 73.56 -62.16 14.72
C ASP A 45 73.93 -60.72 14.32
N GLU A 46 75.16 -60.56 13.85
CA GLU A 46 75.72 -59.27 13.46
C GLU A 46 74.98 -58.63 12.28
N VAL A 47 74.34 -59.42 11.41
CA VAL A 47 73.57 -58.90 10.26
C VAL A 47 72.28 -58.26 10.77
N SER A 48 71.56 -58.90 11.68
CA SER A 48 70.39 -58.34 12.36
C SER A 48 70.74 -57.06 13.14
N ALA A 49 71.88 -57.03 13.83
CA ALA A 49 72.37 -55.84 14.54
C ALA A 49 72.73 -54.68 13.59
N ALA A 50 73.40 -54.97 12.48
CA ALA A 50 73.75 -53.99 11.46
C ALA A 50 72.51 -53.40 10.77
N ILE A 51 71.51 -54.23 10.45
CA ILE A 51 70.24 -53.79 9.85
C ILE A 51 69.47 -52.88 10.82
N ALA A 52 69.38 -53.25 12.11
CA ALA A 52 68.75 -52.40 13.13
C ALA A 52 69.47 -51.05 13.28
N SER A 53 70.81 -51.03 13.24
CA SER A 53 71.61 -49.81 13.28
C SER A 53 71.40 -48.92 12.04
N LEU A 54 71.30 -49.52 10.84
CA LEU A 54 70.98 -48.80 9.60
C LEU A 54 69.61 -48.13 9.68
N PHE A 55 68.58 -48.84 10.12
CA PHE A 55 67.23 -48.28 10.29
C PHE A 55 67.22 -47.14 11.32
N ARG A 56 67.95 -47.29 12.44
CA ARG A 56 68.10 -46.22 13.44
C ARG A 56 68.79 -44.98 12.86
N SER A 57 69.87 -45.15 12.09
CA SER A 57 70.59 -44.03 11.45
C SER A 57 69.73 -43.30 10.41
N HIS A 58 68.98 -44.05 9.60
CA HIS A 58 68.04 -43.50 8.63
C HIS A 58 66.90 -42.72 9.31
N ALA A 59 66.31 -43.28 10.37
CA ALA A 59 65.27 -42.64 11.15
C ALA A 59 65.75 -41.30 11.75
N LEU A 60 66.96 -41.25 12.31
CA LEU A 60 67.54 -40.00 12.83
C LEU A 60 67.78 -38.96 11.73
N SER A 61 68.23 -39.38 10.55
CA SER A 61 68.42 -38.49 9.39
C SER A 61 67.09 -37.93 8.88
N TYR A 62 66.06 -38.76 8.82
CA TYR A 62 64.70 -38.36 8.44
C TYR A 62 64.10 -37.36 9.44
N GLN A 63 64.29 -37.55 10.74
CA GLN A 63 63.84 -36.60 11.77
C GLN A 63 64.53 -35.23 11.62
N ALA A 64 65.85 -35.22 11.37
CA ALA A 64 66.59 -33.99 11.14
C ALA A 64 66.15 -33.25 9.88
N PHE A 65 65.80 -33.97 8.80
CA PHE A 65 65.25 -33.38 7.58
C PHE A 65 63.83 -32.83 7.80
N SER A 66 62.97 -33.60 8.47
CA SER A 66 61.59 -33.20 8.77
C SER A 66 61.52 -31.91 9.58
N ALA A 67 62.43 -31.71 10.54
CA ALA A 67 62.54 -30.45 11.29
C ALA A 67 62.88 -29.24 10.40
N LYS A 68 63.71 -29.41 9.37
CA LYS A 68 64.03 -28.34 8.40
C LYS A 68 62.83 -28.03 7.50
N THR A 69 62.10 -29.06 7.06
CA THR A 69 60.87 -28.90 6.26
C THR A 69 59.78 -28.21 7.07
N GLU A 70 59.63 -28.51 8.35
CA GLU A 70 58.67 -27.83 9.23
C GLU A 70 58.99 -26.33 9.38
N LEU A 71 60.29 -25.98 9.51
CA LEU A 71 60.73 -24.59 9.53
C LEU A 71 60.40 -23.86 8.22
N PHE A 72 60.69 -24.47 7.08
CA PHE A 72 60.35 -23.91 5.77
C PHE A 72 58.83 -23.75 5.60
N HIS A 73 58.05 -24.78 5.96
CA HIS A 73 56.59 -24.76 5.87
C HIS A 73 55.98 -23.64 6.70
N ARG A 74 56.47 -23.43 7.93
CA ARG A 74 56.04 -22.31 8.78
C ARG A 74 56.37 -20.95 8.16
N GLN A 75 57.53 -20.80 7.51
CA GLN A 75 57.88 -19.57 6.80
C GLN A 75 56.95 -19.31 5.61
N VAL A 76 56.57 -20.34 4.85
CA VAL A 76 55.62 -20.22 3.73
C VAL A 76 54.24 -19.82 4.23
N VAL A 77 53.71 -20.51 5.25
CA VAL A 77 52.42 -20.18 5.88
C VAL A 77 52.42 -18.75 6.42
N GLN A 78 53.50 -18.35 7.12
CA GLN A 78 53.64 -17.00 7.64
C GLN A 78 53.67 -15.96 6.52
N GLY A 79 54.42 -16.21 5.44
CA GLY A 79 54.47 -15.32 4.28
C GLY A 79 53.12 -15.17 3.58
N LEU A 80 52.36 -16.26 3.42
CA LEU A 80 51.01 -16.22 2.83
C LEU A 80 50.03 -15.43 3.70
N THR A 81 50.03 -15.66 5.01
CA THR A 81 49.20 -14.90 5.96
C THR A 81 49.56 -13.42 5.96
N THR A 82 50.85 -13.09 5.94
CA THR A 82 51.31 -11.69 5.84
C THR A 82 50.85 -11.06 4.53
N ASN A 83 51.01 -11.73 3.40
CA ASN A 83 50.59 -11.20 2.09
C ASN A 83 49.06 -11.03 2.00
N ALA A 84 48.27 -11.99 2.50
CA ALA A 84 46.82 -11.85 2.57
C ALA A 84 46.40 -10.63 3.41
N GLY A 85 47.06 -10.41 4.56
CA GLY A 85 46.87 -9.21 5.38
C GLY A 85 47.26 -7.92 4.65
N MET A 86 48.32 -7.93 3.84
CA MET A 86 48.75 -6.77 3.05
C MET A 86 47.76 -6.44 1.91
N TYR A 87 47.20 -7.45 1.24
CA TYR A 87 46.18 -7.23 0.20
C TYR A 87 44.84 -6.73 0.79
N ALA A 88 44.39 -7.31 1.90
CA ALA A 88 43.20 -6.81 2.62
C ALA A 88 43.42 -5.40 3.17
N ALA A 89 44.62 -5.11 3.70
CA ALA A 89 44.98 -3.77 4.14
C ALA A 89 45.04 -2.78 2.98
N ALA A 90 45.50 -3.20 1.79
CA ALA A 90 45.48 -2.37 0.59
C ALA A 90 44.05 -2.07 0.11
N GLU A 91 43.12 -3.03 0.18
CA GLU A 91 41.71 -2.78 -0.12
C GLU A 91 41.07 -1.80 0.88
N ALA A 92 41.29 -2.01 2.18
CA ALA A 92 40.80 -1.09 3.22
C ALA A 92 41.43 0.31 3.10
N ALA A 93 42.73 0.37 2.80
CA ALA A 93 43.46 1.61 2.58
C ALA A 93 43.08 2.32 1.27
N ASN A 94 42.41 1.65 0.33
CA ASN A 94 41.89 2.26 -0.89
C ASN A 94 40.41 2.69 -0.74
N ALA A 95 39.62 1.99 0.07
CA ALA A 95 38.22 2.35 0.35
C ALA A 95 38.11 3.62 1.22
N SER A 96 38.95 3.75 2.25
CA SER A 96 38.91 4.89 3.17
C SER A 96 39.23 6.23 2.48
N PRO A 97 40.29 6.37 1.66
CA PRO A 97 40.55 7.60 0.93
C PRO A 97 39.45 7.96 -0.07
N LEU A 98 38.82 7.00 -0.74
CA LEU A 98 37.70 7.27 -1.65
C LEU A 98 36.46 7.79 -0.88
N GLN A 99 36.18 7.23 0.30
CA GLN A 99 35.12 7.71 1.18
C GLN A 99 35.45 9.10 1.73
N THR A 100 36.69 9.32 2.20
CA THR A 100 37.14 10.63 2.70
C THR A 100 37.11 11.69 1.61
N ILE A 101 37.64 11.40 0.41
CA ILE A 101 37.57 12.31 -0.75
C ILE A 101 36.11 12.61 -1.11
N GLY A 102 35.23 11.60 -1.09
CA GLY A 102 33.80 11.81 -1.29
C GLY A 102 33.19 12.79 -0.28
N GLN A 103 33.53 12.64 1.01
CA GLN A 103 33.04 13.52 2.07
C GLN A 103 33.68 14.91 2.06
N ASP A 104 34.95 15.03 1.68
CA ASP A 104 35.64 16.31 1.54
C ASP A 104 35.06 17.12 0.36
N ILE A 105 34.76 16.45 -0.75
CA ILE A 105 34.09 17.08 -1.90
C ILE A 105 32.68 17.52 -1.51
N LEU A 106 31.88 16.65 -0.86
CA LEU A 106 30.55 17.04 -0.37
C LEU A 106 30.63 18.16 0.66
N GLY A 107 31.62 18.14 1.55
CA GLY A 107 31.90 19.20 2.51
C GLY A 107 32.21 20.53 1.84
N ALA A 108 33.06 20.53 0.82
CA ALA A 108 33.39 21.72 0.02
C ALA A 108 32.17 22.25 -0.77
N ILE A 109 31.36 21.36 -1.36
CA ILE A 109 30.12 21.71 -2.05
C ILE A 109 29.08 22.30 -1.08
N ASN A 110 29.00 21.75 0.12
CA ASN A 110 28.04 22.17 1.15
C ASN A 110 28.50 23.39 1.94
N ALA A 111 29.79 23.73 1.95
CA ALA A 111 30.34 24.81 2.77
C ALA A 111 29.67 26.18 2.53
N PRO A 112 29.42 26.62 1.27
CA PRO A 112 28.73 27.88 1.03
C PRO A 112 27.31 27.91 1.60
N THR A 113 26.54 26.83 1.44
CA THR A 113 25.14 26.79 1.90
C THR A 113 25.04 26.53 3.40
N ASN A 114 25.97 25.79 3.99
CA ASN A 114 26.08 25.67 5.44
C ASN A 114 26.40 27.02 6.09
N TYR A 115 27.23 27.86 5.45
CA TYR A 115 27.52 29.20 5.93
C TYR A 115 26.31 30.15 5.78
N LEU A 116 25.67 30.16 4.60
CA LEU A 116 24.59 31.12 4.28
C LEU A 116 23.23 30.72 4.87
N TYR A 117 22.91 29.43 4.85
CA TYR A 117 21.58 28.90 5.14
C TYR A 117 21.56 27.89 6.30
N HIS A 118 22.72 27.60 6.92
CA HIS A 118 22.85 26.59 7.97
C HIS A 118 22.29 25.21 7.57
N ARG A 119 22.27 24.95 6.25
CA ARG A 119 21.74 23.71 5.66
C ARG A 119 22.63 23.28 4.50
N PRO A 120 23.00 21.99 4.41
CA PRO A 120 23.79 21.49 3.30
C PRO A 120 23.00 21.60 1.98
N LEU A 121 23.71 21.72 0.87
CA LEU A 121 23.14 21.70 -0.46
C LEU A 121 22.75 20.27 -0.86
N ILE A 122 23.62 19.31 -0.56
CA ILE A 122 23.47 17.88 -0.84
C ILE A 122 23.70 17.11 0.45
N ALA A 123 22.62 16.58 1.02
CA ALA A 123 22.67 15.66 2.16
C ALA A 123 21.29 15.04 2.40
N ASN A 124 21.25 13.79 2.86
CA ASN A 124 20.01 13.26 3.45
C ASN A 124 19.77 13.88 4.83
N GLY A 125 18.52 13.89 5.25
CA GLY A 125 18.16 14.23 6.62
C GLY A 125 18.61 13.13 7.59
N THR A 126 18.99 13.52 8.80
CA THR A 126 19.36 12.58 9.86
C THR A 126 18.13 11.87 10.41
N ASP A 127 18.17 10.54 10.53
CA ASP A 127 17.08 9.80 11.13
C ASP A 127 16.93 10.15 12.63
N GLY A 128 15.68 10.23 13.09
CA GLY A 128 15.35 10.39 14.49
C GLY A 128 15.77 9.14 15.29
N ALA A 129 16.26 9.36 16.51
CA ALA A 129 16.72 8.27 17.36
C ALA A 129 15.55 7.30 17.70
N PRO A 130 15.69 5.98 17.50
CA PRO A 130 14.66 5.01 17.86
C PRO A 130 14.31 5.04 19.35
N GLY A 131 13.03 4.81 19.67
CA GLY A 131 12.52 4.83 21.05
C GLY A 131 12.41 6.21 21.68
N THR A 132 12.69 7.29 20.96
CA THR A 132 12.61 8.66 21.50
C THR A 132 11.43 9.47 20.97
N GLY A 133 10.81 9.04 19.87
CA GLY A 133 9.85 9.85 19.12
C GLY A 133 10.48 11.07 18.44
N ALA A 134 11.81 11.15 18.32
CA ALA A 134 12.49 12.26 17.68
C ALA A 134 12.13 12.35 16.20
N ALA A 135 11.87 13.56 15.71
CA ALA A 135 11.62 13.79 14.29
C ALA A 135 12.89 13.50 13.46
N GLY A 136 12.67 13.02 12.25
CA GLY A 136 13.70 12.96 11.21
C GLY A 136 14.08 14.36 10.76
N GLY A 137 15.37 14.58 10.55
CA GLY A 137 15.92 15.83 10.06
C GLY A 137 15.48 16.12 8.63
N VAL A 138 15.41 17.41 8.30
CA VAL A 138 15.22 17.86 6.92
C VAL A 138 16.44 17.53 6.07
N ALA A 139 16.21 17.21 4.80
CA ALA A 139 17.28 17.01 3.83
C ALA A 139 18.01 18.32 3.46
N GLY A 140 19.09 18.18 2.70
CA GLY A 140 19.78 19.28 2.03
C GLY A 140 18.89 20.03 1.04
N ILE A 141 19.32 21.22 0.62
CA ILE A 141 18.49 22.12 -0.20
C ILE A 141 18.17 21.54 -1.58
N LEU A 142 19.15 20.97 -2.27
CA LEU A 142 19.02 20.54 -3.66
C LEU A 142 18.73 19.04 -3.76
N PHE A 143 19.62 18.21 -3.20
CA PHE A 143 19.49 16.75 -3.24
C PHE A 143 19.51 16.17 -1.85
N GLY A 144 18.54 15.32 -1.56
CA GLY A 144 18.52 14.49 -0.36
C GLY A 144 17.13 14.04 0.02
N ASN A 145 17.07 12.82 0.55
CA ASN A 145 15.86 12.30 1.18
C ASN A 145 15.73 12.85 2.59
N GLY A 146 14.51 13.07 3.05
CA GLY A 146 14.26 13.40 4.45
C GLY A 146 14.62 12.23 5.36
N GLY A 147 15.05 12.53 6.59
CA GLY A 147 15.35 11.51 7.59
C GLY A 147 14.09 10.82 8.09
N ASN A 148 14.15 9.54 8.44
CA ASN A 148 13.04 8.83 9.06
C ASN A 148 12.78 9.34 10.49
N GLY A 149 11.53 9.38 10.91
CA GLY A 149 11.17 9.63 12.29
C GLY A 149 11.54 8.47 13.20
N GLY A 150 12.07 8.76 14.38
CA GLY A 150 12.37 7.77 15.40
C GLY A 150 11.09 7.16 15.98
N SER A 151 11.09 5.87 16.27
CA SER A 151 9.96 5.24 16.98
C SER A 151 9.76 5.86 18.37
N GLY A 152 8.52 5.86 18.86
CA GLY A 152 8.20 6.28 20.21
C GLY A 152 8.60 5.24 21.26
N ALA A 153 9.05 5.70 22.44
CA ALA A 153 9.10 4.87 23.65
C ALA A 153 7.67 4.42 24.06
N PRO A 154 7.51 3.42 24.94
CA PRO A 154 6.18 3.02 25.41
C PRO A 154 5.31 4.21 25.86
N GLY A 155 4.11 4.31 25.31
CA GLY A 155 3.15 5.39 25.53
C GLY A 155 3.48 6.72 24.82
N GLN A 156 4.57 6.80 24.06
CA GLN A 156 5.01 8.00 23.35
C GLN A 156 4.76 7.90 21.85
N ASN A 157 4.51 9.04 21.22
CA ASN A 157 4.31 9.12 19.78
C ASN A 157 5.60 8.82 19.01
N GLY A 158 5.44 8.31 17.78
CA GLY A 158 6.53 8.26 16.82
C GLY A 158 6.86 9.65 16.27
N GLY A 159 8.12 9.86 15.93
CA GLY A 159 8.59 11.12 15.35
C GLY A 159 8.10 11.30 13.92
N ALA A 160 7.89 12.54 13.49
CA ALA A 160 7.61 12.83 12.09
C ALA A 160 8.83 12.52 11.20
N GLY A 161 8.60 12.06 9.98
CA GLY A 161 9.63 11.99 8.95
C GLY A 161 10.01 13.40 8.45
N GLY A 162 11.28 13.57 8.12
CA GLY A 162 11.82 14.81 7.59
C GLY A 162 11.38 15.07 6.15
N ALA A 163 11.28 16.34 5.77
CA ALA A 163 11.04 16.71 4.37
C ALA A 163 12.32 16.53 3.52
N ALA A 164 12.13 16.17 2.25
CA ALA A 164 13.18 16.19 1.23
C ALA A 164 13.53 17.62 0.76
N GLY A 165 14.60 17.72 -0.03
CA GLY A 165 15.06 18.96 -0.67
C GLY A 165 14.27 19.33 -1.93
N LEU A 166 14.93 19.91 -2.93
CA LEU A 166 14.32 20.09 -4.26
C LEU A 166 14.07 18.73 -4.95
N PHE A 167 15.01 17.79 -4.77
CA PHE A 167 14.94 16.42 -5.23
C PHE A 167 15.15 15.45 -4.07
N GLY A 168 14.28 14.45 -3.96
CA GLY A 168 14.38 13.40 -2.95
C GLY A 168 13.03 12.97 -2.41
N ASN A 169 13.01 11.85 -1.69
CA ASN A 169 11.82 11.32 -1.05
C ASN A 169 11.70 11.84 0.37
N GLY A 170 10.49 12.11 0.83
CA GLY A 170 10.24 12.39 2.23
C GLY A 170 10.57 11.19 3.11
N GLY A 171 11.05 11.46 4.33
CA GLY A 171 11.36 10.40 5.30
C GLY A 171 10.09 9.75 5.84
N ASN A 172 10.17 8.48 6.23
CA ASN A 172 9.02 7.80 6.83
C ASN A 172 8.74 8.32 8.25
N GLY A 173 7.48 8.33 8.66
CA GLY A 173 7.10 8.58 10.05
C GLY A 173 7.50 7.41 10.95
N GLY A 174 7.93 7.72 12.18
CA GLY A 174 8.27 6.73 13.19
C GLY A 174 7.03 6.03 13.74
N ALA A 175 7.15 4.75 14.11
CA ALA A 175 6.04 4.05 14.77
C ALA A 175 5.78 4.63 16.18
N GLY A 176 4.51 4.67 16.58
CA GLY A 176 4.12 4.98 17.95
C GLY A 176 4.49 3.86 18.91
N GLY A 177 4.88 4.21 20.14
CA GLY A 177 5.23 3.22 21.16
C GLY A 177 4.01 2.51 21.72
N ALA A 178 4.19 1.25 22.11
CA ALA A 178 3.12 0.44 22.70
C ALA A 178 2.55 1.07 23.98
N ALA A 179 1.27 0.84 24.26
CA ALA A 179 0.60 1.31 25.47
C ALA A 179 1.29 0.75 26.74
N THR A 180 1.13 1.46 27.85
CA THR A 180 1.57 1.02 29.18
C THR A 180 0.38 0.82 30.11
N ALA A 181 0.62 0.54 31.39
CA ALA A 181 -0.45 0.47 32.38
C ALA A 181 -1.11 1.84 32.65
N THR A 182 -0.44 2.94 32.33
CA THR A 182 -0.88 4.31 32.65
C THR A 182 -0.97 5.23 31.43
N ALA A 183 -0.66 4.74 30.23
CA ALA A 183 -0.69 5.51 28.99
C ALA A 183 -1.24 4.67 27.83
N VAL A 184 -2.01 5.32 26.95
CA VAL A 184 -2.47 4.74 25.68
C VAL A 184 -1.32 4.48 24.72
N GLY A 185 -1.56 3.70 23.66
CA GLY A 185 -0.59 3.54 22.59
C GLY A 185 -0.27 4.88 21.93
N GLY A 186 1.01 5.14 21.70
CA GLY A 186 1.45 6.36 21.02
C GLY A 186 0.98 6.39 19.57
N THR A 187 0.69 7.57 19.05
CA THR A 187 0.36 7.73 17.63
C THR A 187 1.60 7.55 16.75
N GLY A 188 1.41 7.07 15.53
CA GLY A 188 2.47 7.04 14.52
C GLY A 188 2.80 8.46 14.03
N GLY A 189 4.07 8.69 13.72
CA GLY A 189 4.54 9.97 13.20
C GLY A 189 4.08 10.20 11.76
N PHE A 190 3.93 11.47 11.36
CA PHE A 190 3.62 11.82 9.98
C PHE A 190 4.78 11.47 9.04
N GLY A 191 4.48 11.07 7.80
CA GLY A 191 5.47 10.97 6.74
C GLY A 191 5.95 12.35 6.27
N GLY A 192 7.21 12.44 5.88
CA GLY A 192 7.84 13.65 5.39
C GLY A 192 7.38 14.03 3.99
N ALA A 193 7.41 15.32 3.67
CA ALA A 193 7.08 15.78 2.32
C ALA A 193 8.15 15.36 1.29
N ALA A 194 7.69 15.04 0.08
CA ALA A 194 8.55 14.80 -1.06
C ALA A 194 9.34 16.04 -1.47
N GLY A 195 10.34 15.84 -2.33
CA GLY A 195 11.06 16.94 -2.95
C GLY A 195 10.16 17.73 -3.88
N LEU A 196 10.40 19.04 -3.97
CA LEU A 196 9.53 19.98 -4.68
C LEU A 196 9.44 19.71 -6.19
N LEU A 197 10.45 19.08 -6.80
CA LEU A 197 10.49 18.83 -8.25
C LEU A 197 10.42 17.35 -8.63
N LEU A 198 11.05 16.46 -7.86
CA LEU A 198 10.88 15.01 -8.00
C LEU A 198 11.05 14.32 -6.65
N GLY A 199 10.17 13.36 -6.40
CA GLY A 199 10.23 12.48 -5.24
C GLY A 199 8.86 12.08 -4.75
N GLN A 200 8.84 11.15 -3.80
CA GLN A 200 7.62 10.65 -3.17
C GLN A 200 7.51 11.13 -1.73
N GLY A 201 6.28 11.30 -1.26
CA GLY A 201 6.02 11.53 0.16
C GLY A 201 6.39 10.29 0.98
N GLY A 202 6.94 10.50 2.18
CA GLY A 202 7.25 9.40 3.09
C GLY A 202 5.98 8.75 3.63
N ALA A 203 6.02 7.46 3.96
CA ALA A 203 4.88 6.80 4.59
C ALA A 203 4.67 7.32 6.03
N GLY A 204 3.42 7.34 6.50
CA GLY A 204 3.11 7.58 7.90
C GLY A 204 3.50 6.38 8.77
N GLY A 205 3.85 6.65 10.02
CA GLY A 205 4.20 5.63 10.99
C GLY A 205 2.98 4.87 11.50
N ASN A 206 3.16 3.61 11.87
CA ASN A 206 2.09 2.84 12.50
C ASN A 206 1.81 3.34 13.93
N GLY A 207 0.57 3.25 14.37
CA GLY A 207 0.19 3.51 15.76
C GLY A 207 0.63 2.38 16.71
N GLY A 208 0.83 2.72 17.98
CA GLY A 208 1.27 1.80 19.01
C GLY A 208 0.16 0.85 19.47
N ASN A 209 0.48 -0.43 19.62
CA ASN A 209 -0.47 -1.45 20.07
C ASN A 209 -0.77 -1.32 21.58
N SER A 210 -1.91 -1.86 22.01
CA SER A 210 -2.29 -1.96 23.42
C SER A 210 -2.65 -3.40 23.81
N LEU A 211 -1.96 -3.93 24.83
CA LEU A 211 -2.30 -5.21 25.48
C LEU A 211 -3.03 -5.01 26.82
N THR A 212 -3.19 -3.77 27.28
CA THR A 212 -3.85 -3.40 28.53
C THR A 212 -5.28 -2.93 28.26
N ALA A 213 -6.02 -2.51 29.30
CA ALA A 213 -7.34 -1.87 29.17
C ALA A 213 -7.31 -0.49 28.48
N MET A 214 -6.15 -0.07 27.95
CA MET A 214 -5.96 1.22 27.29
C MET A 214 -6.23 1.12 25.79
N ASN A 215 -6.49 2.27 25.18
CA ASN A 215 -6.63 2.41 23.73
C ASN A 215 -5.29 2.27 23.01
N ALA A 216 -5.32 1.79 21.77
CA ALA A 216 -4.17 1.81 20.88
C ALA A 216 -4.00 3.18 20.21
N GLY A 217 -2.80 3.44 19.69
CA GLY A 217 -2.49 4.68 18.99
C GLY A 217 -2.94 4.69 17.54
N GLY A 218 -3.33 5.84 17.02
CA GLY A 218 -3.62 6.02 15.60
C GLY A 218 -2.36 6.00 14.72
N GLY A 219 -2.51 5.62 13.45
CA GLY A 219 -1.45 5.73 12.46
C GLY A 219 -1.21 7.18 12.03
N GLY A 220 0.03 7.50 11.66
CA GLY A 220 0.40 8.81 11.15
C GLY A 220 -0.02 8.99 9.69
N ASN A 221 -0.30 10.21 9.27
CA ASN A 221 -0.61 10.49 7.87
C ASN A 221 0.63 10.33 6.98
N GLY A 222 0.43 9.94 5.73
CA GLY A 222 1.46 9.93 4.71
C GLY A 222 1.89 11.35 4.33
N GLY A 223 3.14 11.47 3.90
CA GLY A 223 3.73 12.70 3.43
C GLY A 223 3.18 13.13 2.09
N ASN A 224 3.08 14.43 1.88
CA ASN A 224 2.59 14.97 0.61
C ASN A 224 3.71 15.06 -0.43
N ALA A 225 3.35 14.91 -1.70
CA ALA A 225 4.16 15.31 -2.84
C ALA A 225 3.57 16.58 -3.46
N TRP A 226 4.09 17.74 -3.03
CA TRP A 226 3.72 19.05 -3.57
C TRP A 226 4.77 19.51 -4.56
N GLY A 227 4.39 19.67 -5.82
CA GLY A 227 5.23 20.35 -6.79
C GLY A 227 4.38 21.20 -7.70
N LEU A 228 4.62 22.51 -7.70
CA LEU A 228 4.13 23.40 -8.75
C LEU A 228 4.71 23.01 -10.14
N GLN A 229 5.65 22.06 -10.21
CA GLN A 229 6.47 21.76 -11.38
C GLN A 229 6.94 20.28 -11.50
N THR A 230 6.44 19.33 -10.70
CA THR A 230 6.93 17.93 -10.78
C THR A 230 6.48 17.29 -12.09
N ILE A 231 7.33 16.46 -12.72
CA ILE A 231 6.89 15.59 -13.82
C ILE A 231 5.80 14.64 -13.28
N GLY A 232 5.95 14.19 -12.03
CA GLY A 232 4.83 13.72 -11.24
C GLY A 232 5.13 13.54 -9.76
N GLY A 233 4.08 13.40 -8.96
CA GLY A 233 4.17 13.22 -7.51
C GLY A 233 3.43 11.96 -7.05
N ILE A 234 4.00 11.22 -6.10
CA ILE A 234 3.31 10.14 -5.39
C ILE A 234 3.24 10.49 -3.91
N GLY A 235 2.03 10.53 -3.36
CA GLY A 235 1.79 10.74 -1.95
C GLY A 235 2.19 9.52 -1.14
N GLY A 236 2.72 9.74 0.06
CA GLY A 236 3.06 8.65 0.97
C GLY A 236 1.82 7.93 1.49
N HIS A 237 1.91 6.64 1.78
CA HIS A 237 0.80 5.91 2.41
C HIS A 237 0.57 6.38 3.85
N GLY A 238 -0.67 6.36 4.31
CA GLY A 238 -1.00 6.51 5.72
C GLY A 238 -0.54 5.29 6.51
N GLY A 239 -0.12 5.51 7.76
CA GLY A 239 0.27 4.45 8.68
C GLY A 239 -0.94 3.70 9.24
N ASN A 240 -0.76 2.44 9.59
CA ASN A 240 -1.84 1.64 10.17
C ASN A 240 -2.08 2.05 11.62
N GLY A 241 -3.34 1.98 12.07
CA GLY A 241 -3.68 2.12 13.48
C GLY A 241 -3.24 0.91 14.30
N GLY A 242 -2.87 1.14 15.56
CA GLY A 242 -2.48 0.09 16.49
C GLY A 242 -3.66 -0.77 16.94
N THR A 243 -3.39 -2.02 17.29
CA THR A 243 -4.43 -2.95 17.78
C THR A 243 -4.57 -2.89 19.30
N ALA A 244 -5.79 -2.98 19.82
CA ALA A 244 -6.08 -3.09 21.25
C ALA A 244 -6.82 -4.39 21.59
N THR A 245 -6.40 -5.08 22.65
CA THR A 245 -7.04 -6.34 23.10
C THR A 245 -8.37 -6.11 23.80
N THR A 246 -8.44 -5.08 24.66
CA THR A 246 -9.65 -4.73 25.43
C THR A 246 -10.09 -3.29 25.22
N GLY A 247 -9.17 -2.36 24.90
CA GLY A 247 -9.50 -0.97 24.56
C GLY A 247 -9.94 -0.76 23.11
N GLU A 248 -9.97 0.49 22.68
CA GLU A 248 -10.28 0.87 21.28
C GLU A 248 -9.07 0.71 20.37
N GLY A 249 -9.30 0.23 19.15
CA GLY A 249 -8.29 0.19 18.10
C GLY A 249 -7.96 1.59 17.57
N GLY A 250 -6.71 1.81 17.19
CA GLY A 250 -6.28 3.10 16.64
C GLY A 250 -6.82 3.32 15.23
N GLY A 251 -7.18 4.55 14.87
CA GLY A 251 -7.52 4.89 13.48
C GLY A 251 -6.32 4.79 12.53
N GLY A 252 -6.55 4.48 11.27
CA GLY A 252 -5.54 4.56 10.22
C GLY A 252 -5.23 6.00 9.84
N GLY A 253 -3.98 6.28 9.47
CA GLY A 253 -3.56 7.60 9.00
C GLY A 253 -4.04 7.88 7.59
N ALA A 254 -4.27 9.16 7.26
CA ALA A 254 -4.63 9.54 5.90
C ALA A 254 -3.45 9.34 4.93
N GLY A 255 -3.74 8.99 3.67
CA GLY A 255 -2.76 9.00 2.59
C GLY A 255 -2.34 10.41 2.21
N GLY A 256 -1.10 10.56 1.76
CA GLY A 256 -0.52 11.82 1.34
C GLY A 256 -1.09 12.32 0.02
N ILE A 257 -1.20 13.65 -0.10
CA ILE A 257 -1.64 14.33 -1.31
C ILE A 257 -0.53 14.27 -2.36
N ALA A 258 -0.90 14.11 -3.63
CA ALA A 258 0.00 14.18 -4.77
C ALA A 258 -0.46 15.22 -5.78
N THR A 259 0.43 16.15 -6.12
CA THR A 259 0.22 17.10 -7.22
C THR A 259 1.39 17.02 -8.20
N GLY A 260 1.09 16.99 -9.50
CA GLY A 260 2.13 17.06 -10.54
C GLY A 260 1.64 17.58 -11.90
N LEU A 261 2.58 17.82 -12.81
CA LEU A 261 2.31 18.31 -14.15
C LEU A 261 1.83 17.20 -15.10
N LEU A 262 2.48 16.03 -15.10
CA LEU A 262 2.12 14.91 -15.97
C LEU A 262 1.33 13.83 -15.22
N PHE A 263 1.75 13.48 -14.00
CA PHE A 263 1.01 12.53 -13.16
C PHE A 263 0.96 12.91 -11.68
N GLY A 264 -0.13 12.53 -11.00
CA GLY A 264 -0.31 12.61 -9.56
C GLY A 264 -0.95 11.33 -9.05
N VAL A 265 -0.33 10.67 -8.08
CA VAL A 265 -0.88 9.44 -7.46
C VAL A 265 -0.98 9.64 -5.96
N GLY A 266 -2.20 9.75 -5.45
CA GLY A 266 -2.45 9.93 -4.02
C GLY A 266 -2.01 8.69 -3.23
N GLY A 267 -1.48 8.90 -2.03
CA GLY A 267 -1.12 7.80 -1.14
C GLY A 267 -2.36 7.05 -0.65
N ALA A 268 -2.30 5.74 -0.48
CA ALA A 268 -3.39 5.01 0.17
C ALA A 268 -3.52 5.39 1.65
N GLY A 269 -4.73 5.39 2.19
CA GLY A 269 -4.99 5.50 3.62
C GLY A 269 -4.57 4.24 4.38
N GLY A 270 -4.15 4.41 5.63
CA GLY A 270 -3.77 3.31 6.51
C GLY A 270 -4.98 2.54 7.01
N THR A 271 -4.80 1.25 7.33
CA THR A 271 -5.87 0.45 7.93
C THR A 271 -6.08 0.85 9.38
N GLY A 272 -7.32 0.88 9.85
CA GLY A 272 -7.64 0.98 11.28
C GLY A 272 -7.27 -0.29 12.03
N GLY A 273 -6.84 -0.15 13.28
CA GLY A 273 -6.47 -1.26 14.14
C GLY A 273 -7.69 -1.94 14.76
N ALA A 274 -7.62 -3.25 14.98
CA ALA A 274 -8.66 -3.97 15.71
C ALA A 274 -8.73 -3.50 17.17
N GLY A 275 -9.93 -3.47 17.75
CA GLY A 275 -10.15 -3.13 19.14
C GLY A 275 -10.98 -4.18 19.87
N GLY A 276 -10.90 -4.14 21.20
CA GLY A 276 -11.80 -4.90 22.06
C GLY A 276 -13.21 -4.31 22.01
N ILE A 277 -13.34 -3.02 22.34
CA ILE A 277 -14.62 -2.31 22.41
C ILE A 277 -14.99 -1.73 21.04
N THR A 278 -14.11 -0.92 20.45
CA THR A 278 -14.36 -0.26 19.17
C THR A 278 -13.21 -0.51 18.22
N GLY A 279 -13.50 -0.83 16.96
CA GLY A 279 -12.48 -0.87 15.91
C GLY A 279 -11.95 0.54 15.60
N GLY A 280 -10.74 0.64 15.05
CA GLY A 280 -10.22 1.91 14.54
C GLY A 280 -10.77 2.22 13.14
N PRO A 281 -11.14 3.48 12.82
CA PRO A 281 -11.56 3.83 11.47
C PRO A 281 -10.42 3.67 10.46
N GLY A 282 -10.76 3.40 9.21
CA GLY A 282 -9.79 3.42 8.11
C GLY A 282 -9.36 4.85 7.76
N GLY A 283 -8.10 5.04 7.40
CA GLY A 283 -7.60 6.34 6.94
C GLY A 283 -8.12 6.68 5.54
N THR A 284 -8.36 7.95 5.26
CA THR A 284 -8.78 8.38 3.91
C THR A 284 -7.63 8.24 2.92
N GLY A 285 -7.93 7.93 1.66
CA GLY A 285 -6.98 8.00 0.56
C GLY A 285 -6.55 9.44 0.25
N GLY A 286 -5.35 9.58 -0.28
CA GLY A 286 -4.76 10.87 -0.65
C GLY A 286 -5.35 11.43 -1.94
N LEU A 287 -5.53 12.75 -2.00
CA LEU A 287 -5.91 13.46 -3.21
C LEU A 287 -4.80 13.35 -4.28
N ALA A 288 -5.20 13.21 -5.53
CA ALA A 288 -4.32 13.30 -6.69
C ALA A 288 -4.71 14.45 -7.62
N THR A 289 -3.72 15.22 -8.07
CA THR A 289 -3.91 16.25 -9.09
C THR A 289 -2.81 16.16 -10.15
N ALA A 290 -3.20 16.21 -11.42
CA ALA A 290 -2.30 16.19 -12.57
C ALA A 290 -2.68 17.25 -13.61
N GLY A 291 -1.71 17.75 -14.38
CA GLY A 291 -1.94 18.58 -15.56
C GLY A 291 -1.31 19.98 -15.52
N MET A 292 -1.01 20.52 -16.70
CA MET A 292 -0.15 21.70 -16.92
C MET A 292 -0.90 23.01 -17.19
N TYR A 293 -2.24 23.07 -17.04
CA TYR A 293 -3.04 24.24 -17.46
C TYR A 293 -2.70 24.70 -18.90
N GLY A 294 -2.36 23.77 -19.80
CA GLY A 294 -1.82 24.07 -21.12
C GLY A 294 -2.03 22.92 -22.11
N VAL A 295 -1.04 22.63 -22.96
CA VAL A 295 -1.09 21.49 -23.89
C VAL A 295 -0.35 20.30 -23.29
N GLY A 296 -0.98 19.14 -23.13
CA GLY A 296 -0.27 18.00 -22.54
C GLY A 296 -1.10 16.74 -22.28
N ILE A 297 -0.50 15.83 -21.52
CA ILE A 297 -1.13 14.60 -21.04
C ILE A 297 -1.13 14.65 -19.51
N GLY A 298 -2.25 14.34 -18.87
CA GLY A 298 -2.38 14.30 -17.42
C GLY A 298 -2.92 12.95 -16.95
N TYR A 299 -2.35 12.42 -15.86
CA TYR A 299 -2.84 11.22 -15.18
C TYR A 299 -2.95 11.46 -13.68
N ALA A 300 -4.15 11.49 -13.14
CA ALA A 300 -4.40 11.56 -11.70
C ALA A 300 -5.04 10.26 -11.20
N HIS A 301 -4.53 9.70 -10.10
CA HIS A 301 -5.14 8.56 -9.43
C HIS A 301 -5.20 8.78 -7.93
N GLY A 302 -6.41 8.93 -7.39
CA GLY A 302 -6.63 9.09 -5.97
C GLY A 302 -6.18 7.84 -5.21
N GLY A 303 -5.66 8.02 -4.00
CA GLY A 303 -5.26 6.88 -3.18
C GLY A 303 -6.46 6.08 -2.69
N ALA A 304 -6.34 4.77 -2.51
CA ALA A 304 -7.41 4.00 -1.87
C ALA A 304 -7.60 4.40 -0.40
N GLY A 305 -8.82 4.33 0.12
CA GLY A 305 -9.12 4.42 1.54
C GLY A 305 -8.72 3.15 2.29
N GLY A 306 -8.29 3.30 3.54
CA GLY A 306 -7.91 2.18 4.39
C GLY A 306 -9.12 1.41 4.92
N ALA A 307 -8.97 0.11 5.12
CA ALA A 307 -9.98 -0.69 5.80
C ALA A 307 -10.09 -0.30 7.28
N ALA A 308 -11.29 -0.40 7.86
CA ALA A 308 -11.50 -0.26 9.29
C ALA A 308 -11.09 -1.51 10.07
N GLY A 309 -10.77 -1.30 11.35
CA GLY A 309 -10.52 -2.36 12.32
C GLY A 309 -11.82 -3.02 12.80
N ALA A 310 -11.70 -4.30 13.19
CA ALA A 310 -12.80 -5.06 13.78
C ALA A 310 -12.93 -4.78 15.30
N ALA A 311 -14.11 -5.06 15.86
CA ALA A 311 -14.36 -5.07 17.31
C ALA A 311 -14.63 -6.49 17.82
N ALA A 312 -13.95 -6.87 18.91
CA ALA A 312 -13.89 -8.26 19.38
C ALA A 312 -14.85 -8.61 20.55
N LEU A 313 -15.16 -7.66 21.46
CA LEU A 313 -15.97 -7.91 22.66
C LEU A 313 -17.48 -7.84 22.37
N ALA A 314 -18.28 -8.41 23.28
CA ALA A 314 -19.74 -8.26 23.28
C ALA A 314 -20.13 -6.77 23.39
N GLY A 315 -21.10 -6.35 22.58
CA GLY A 315 -21.49 -4.94 22.45
C GLY A 315 -20.50 -4.08 21.65
N GLY A 316 -19.44 -4.67 21.10
CA GLY A 316 -18.40 -3.92 20.40
C GLY A 316 -18.88 -3.30 19.08
N ILE A 317 -18.35 -2.12 18.76
CA ILE A 317 -18.73 -1.32 17.60
C ILE A 317 -17.59 -1.38 16.58
N GLY A 318 -17.85 -1.82 15.34
CA GLY A 318 -16.87 -1.73 14.26
C GLY A 318 -16.53 -0.27 13.94
N ALA A 319 -15.71 -0.03 12.93
CA ALA A 319 -15.46 1.33 12.46
C ALA A 319 -15.77 1.51 10.98
N ALA A 320 -15.93 2.76 10.54
CA ALA A 320 -16.15 3.05 9.13
C ALA A 320 -14.86 2.90 8.33
N GLY A 321 -14.96 2.34 7.13
CA GLY A 321 -13.86 2.33 6.18
C GLY A 321 -13.48 3.74 5.74
N GLY A 322 -12.21 3.95 5.38
CA GLY A 322 -11.72 5.24 4.91
C GLY A 322 -12.26 5.56 3.52
N ALA A 323 -12.59 6.83 3.25
CA ALA A 323 -12.98 7.25 1.91
C ALA A 323 -11.78 7.16 0.94
N GLY A 324 -12.07 6.85 -0.32
CA GLY A 324 -11.11 6.93 -1.41
C GLY A 324 -10.70 8.37 -1.71
N GLY A 325 -9.48 8.51 -2.21
CA GLY A 325 -8.89 9.79 -2.58
C GLY A 325 -9.50 10.34 -3.85
N GLN A 326 -9.67 11.66 -3.87
CA GLN A 326 -10.16 12.38 -5.04
C GLN A 326 -9.09 12.42 -6.15
N ALA A 327 -9.49 12.55 -7.42
CA ALA A 327 -8.55 12.69 -8.54
C ALA A 327 -8.97 13.75 -9.55
N THR A 328 -8.06 14.66 -9.87
CA THR A 328 -8.29 15.73 -10.84
C THR A 328 -7.18 15.79 -11.86
N SER A 329 -7.49 15.65 -13.15
CA SER A 329 -6.56 15.86 -14.25
C SER A 329 -7.03 17.04 -15.13
N THR A 330 -6.17 18.05 -15.36
CA THR A 330 -6.59 19.28 -16.06
C THR A 330 -5.53 19.82 -17.03
N ASN A 331 -5.89 19.89 -18.31
CA ASN A 331 -5.09 20.52 -19.38
C ASN A 331 -6.01 21.33 -20.29
N LEU A 332 -5.57 22.44 -20.89
CA LEU A 332 -6.41 23.17 -21.84
C LEU A 332 -6.63 22.38 -23.14
N ILE A 333 -5.56 21.76 -23.66
CA ILE A 333 -5.59 20.90 -24.85
C ILE A 333 -4.85 19.59 -24.54
N GLY A 334 -5.45 18.44 -24.80
CA GLY A 334 -4.73 17.16 -24.77
C GLY A 334 -5.49 16.01 -24.14
N ILE A 335 -4.78 15.15 -23.40
CA ILE A 335 -5.36 13.91 -22.87
C ILE A 335 -5.36 13.95 -21.35
N ASN A 336 -6.52 13.86 -20.71
CA ASN A 336 -6.61 13.81 -19.25
C ASN A 336 -7.23 12.49 -18.80
N VAL A 337 -6.61 11.88 -17.80
CA VAL A 337 -7.08 10.64 -17.19
C VAL A 337 -7.15 10.85 -15.69
N ALA A 338 -8.33 10.65 -15.09
CA ALA A 338 -8.54 10.76 -13.66
C ALA A 338 -9.26 9.52 -13.13
N TYR A 339 -8.66 8.85 -12.15
CA TYR A 339 -9.25 7.72 -11.44
C TYR A 339 -9.42 8.09 -9.96
N GLY A 340 -10.65 8.07 -9.45
CA GLY A 340 -10.90 8.17 -8.03
C GLY A 340 -10.38 6.94 -7.30
N GLY A 341 -9.89 7.11 -6.07
CA GLY A 341 -9.43 5.99 -5.26
C GLY A 341 -10.59 5.16 -4.73
N ASP A 342 -10.39 3.86 -4.53
CA ASP A 342 -11.41 3.00 -3.93
C ASP A 342 -11.65 3.31 -2.45
N GLY A 343 -12.86 3.11 -1.97
CA GLY A 343 -13.22 3.19 -0.56
C GLY A 343 -12.75 1.97 0.23
N GLY A 344 -12.38 2.17 1.49
CA GLY A 344 -11.96 1.10 2.40
C GLY A 344 -13.13 0.29 2.97
N MET A 345 -12.89 -0.96 3.34
CA MET A 345 -13.93 -1.81 3.93
C MET A 345 -14.31 -1.36 5.34
N GLY A 346 -15.58 -1.51 5.72
CA GLY A 346 -16.08 -1.30 7.08
C GLY A 346 -15.66 -2.40 8.05
N GLY A 347 -15.58 -2.05 9.33
CA GLY A 347 -15.11 -2.92 10.41
C GLY A 347 -16.15 -3.96 10.81
N ALA A 348 -15.69 -5.21 10.98
CA ALA A 348 -16.52 -6.32 11.42
C ALA A 348 -16.74 -6.32 12.95
N THR A 349 -17.78 -7.03 13.41
CA THR A 349 -18.03 -7.29 14.84
C THR A 349 -18.19 -8.79 15.11
N THR A 350 -17.58 -9.29 16.18
CA THR A 350 -17.66 -10.71 16.58
C THR A 350 -18.52 -10.96 17.83
N GLY A 351 -18.94 -9.91 18.53
CA GLY A 351 -19.70 -10.00 19.79
C GLY A 351 -21.24 -9.98 19.65
N ILE A 352 -21.94 -10.45 20.69
CA ILE A 352 -23.40 -10.32 20.83
C ILE A 352 -23.75 -8.83 20.96
N ALA A 353 -24.78 -8.35 20.23
CA ALA A 353 -25.24 -6.95 20.23
C ALA A 353 -24.21 -5.90 19.74
N GLY A 354 -23.18 -6.29 18.97
CA GLY A 354 -22.27 -5.33 18.34
C GLY A 354 -22.92 -4.52 17.20
N HIS A 355 -22.21 -3.55 16.62
CA HIS A 355 -22.68 -2.83 15.43
C HIS A 355 -21.57 -2.80 14.37
N ALA A 356 -21.79 -3.43 13.21
CA ALA A 356 -20.86 -3.28 12.09
C ALA A 356 -21.10 -1.94 11.39
N LEU A 357 -20.02 -1.32 10.88
CA LEU A 357 -20.08 0.01 10.30
C LEU A 357 -19.89 0.01 8.78
N PRO A 358 -20.30 1.09 8.10
CA PRO A 358 -20.24 1.17 6.65
C PRO A 358 -18.83 1.12 6.08
N GLY A 359 -18.73 0.68 4.82
CA GLY A 359 -17.53 0.92 4.02
C GLY A 359 -17.40 2.39 3.63
N GLY A 360 -16.17 2.80 3.30
CA GLY A 360 -15.87 4.15 2.83
C GLY A 360 -16.39 4.38 1.42
N ALA A 361 -16.75 5.63 1.10
CA ALA A 361 -17.10 6.01 -0.26
C ALA A 361 -15.85 5.94 -1.18
N GLY A 362 -16.05 5.62 -2.46
CA GLY A 362 -15.04 5.82 -3.48
C GLY A 362 -14.80 7.31 -3.73
N GLY A 363 -13.58 7.66 -4.15
CA GLY A 363 -13.23 9.04 -4.47
C GLY A 363 -13.82 9.48 -5.81
N ASP A 364 -14.14 10.76 -5.93
CA ASP A 364 -14.59 11.32 -7.21
C ASP A 364 -13.41 11.57 -8.15
N SER A 365 -13.72 11.71 -9.44
CA SER A 365 -12.75 11.93 -10.49
C SER A 365 -13.19 13.04 -11.44
N THR A 366 -12.25 13.88 -11.85
CA THR A 366 -12.51 14.96 -12.81
C THR A 366 -11.37 14.99 -13.83
N ALA A 367 -11.68 14.75 -15.10
CA ALA A 367 -10.73 14.93 -16.21
C ALA A 367 -11.23 16.09 -17.06
N THR A 368 -10.44 17.16 -17.22
CA THR A 368 -10.90 18.42 -17.82
C THR A 368 -9.94 18.95 -18.89
N ALA A 369 -10.41 18.99 -20.13
CA ALA A 369 -9.87 19.79 -21.22
C ALA A 369 -10.91 20.64 -21.94
N LEU A 370 -10.44 21.67 -22.65
CA LEU A 370 -11.28 22.36 -23.65
C LEU A 370 -11.30 21.58 -24.96
N ILE A 371 -10.13 21.09 -25.38
CA ILE A 371 -9.94 20.33 -26.62
C ILE A 371 -9.16 19.04 -26.33
N GLY A 372 -9.72 17.87 -26.64
CA GLY A 372 -8.96 16.61 -26.55
C GLY A 372 -9.74 15.39 -26.08
N PHE A 373 -9.06 14.51 -25.35
CA PHE A 373 -9.62 13.26 -24.84
C PHE A 373 -9.58 13.24 -23.32
N ASP A 374 -10.75 13.19 -22.69
CA ASP A 374 -10.86 13.10 -21.24
C ASP A 374 -11.42 11.74 -20.84
N TYR A 375 -10.82 11.12 -19.83
CA TYR A 375 -11.33 9.92 -19.18
C TYR A 375 -11.38 10.13 -17.68
N ALA A 376 -12.57 10.12 -17.09
CA ALA A 376 -12.78 10.15 -15.65
C ALA A 376 -13.47 8.87 -15.18
N HIS A 377 -12.96 8.25 -14.12
CA HIS A 377 -13.56 7.06 -13.51
C HIS A 377 -13.61 7.20 -12.00
N GLY A 378 -14.81 7.19 -11.44
CA GLY A 378 -15.01 7.30 -9.99
C GLY A 378 -14.55 6.03 -9.28
N GLY A 379 -13.97 6.19 -8.10
CA GLY A 379 -13.51 5.06 -7.30
C GLY A 379 -14.66 4.17 -6.86
N THR A 380 -14.40 2.88 -6.66
CA THR A 380 -15.42 1.98 -6.13
C THR A 380 -15.67 2.23 -4.64
N GLY A 381 -16.90 2.01 -4.17
CA GLY A 381 -17.17 2.04 -2.74
C GLY A 381 -16.55 0.85 -2.01
N GLY A 382 -16.28 1.01 -0.71
CA GLY A 382 -15.77 -0.05 0.15
C GLY A 382 -16.87 -0.96 0.69
N LEU A 383 -16.58 -2.24 0.88
CA LEU A 383 -17.55 -3.21 1.42
C LEU A 383 -18.03 -2.84 2.82
N GLY A 384 -19.30 -3.09 3.12
CA GLY A 384 -19.84 -2.93 4.47
C GLY A 384 -19.29 -3.96 5.46
N GLY A 385 -19.13 -3.58 6.74
CA GLY A 385 -18.61 -4.47 7.77
C GLY A 385 -19.54 -5.65 8.08
N VAL A 386 -18.98 -6.81 8.39
CA VAL A 386 -19.76 -8.00 8.76
C VAL A 386 -20.22 -7.92 10.21
N GLY A 387 -21.52 -8.11 10.47
CA GLY A 387 -22.08 -8.19 11.81
C GLY A 387 -22.34 -9.63 12.24
N ALA A 388 -21.64 -10.17 13.25
CA ALA A 388 -21.85 -11.56 13.66
C ALA A 388 -23.29 -11.84 14.15
N VAL A 389 -23.80 -11.01 15.07
CA VAL A 389 -25.17 -11.14 15.61
C VAL A 389 -26.07 -9.98 15.19
N ALA A 390 -25.48 -8.84 14.84
CA ALA A 390 -26.19 -7.60 14.54
C ALA A 390 -26.33 -7.35 13.04
N ARG A 391 -26.84 -6.17 12.69
CA ARG A 391 -26.91 -5.73 11.29
C ARG A 391 -25.49 -5.57 10.74
N GLY A 392 -25.27 -6.05 9.51
CA GLY A 392 -24.08 -5.69 8.74
C GLY A 392 -24.04 -4.21 8.38
N GLY A 393 -22.85 -3.65 8.20
CA GLY A 393 -22.65 -2.27 7.79
C GLY A 393 -23.06 -2.07 6.33
N ASP A 394 -23.45 -0.86 5.95
CA ASP A 394 -23.81 -0.54 4.57
C ASP A 394 -22.55 -0.53 3.67
N GLY A 395 -22.73 -0.85 2.39
CA GLY A 395 -21.68 -0.67 1.39
C GLY A 395 -21.42 0.81 1.11
N GLY A 396 -20.17 1.17 0.88
CA GLY A 396 -19.79 2.51 0.46
C GLY A 396 -20.35 2.86 -0.91
N ALA A 397 -20.69 4.13 -1.11
CA ALA A 397 -21.07 4.63 -2.42
C ALA A 397 -19.85 4.67 -3.36
N GLY A 398 -20.07 4.47 -4.66
CA GLY A 398 -19.06 4.73 -5.68
C GLY A 398 -18.89 6.23 -5.91
N GLY A 399 -17.69 6.65 -6.28
CA GLY A 399 -17.36 8.05 -6.55
C GLY A 399 -17.99 8.56 -7.85
N ALA A 400 -18.27 9.86 -7.91
CA ALA A 400 -18.71 10.51 -9.12
C ALA A 400 -17.55 10.69 -10.12
N SER A 401 -17.89 10.87 -11.39
CA SER A 401 -16.92 11.20 -12.43
C SER A 401 -17.48 12.31 -13.31
N PHE A 402 -16.60 13.18 -13.78
CA PHE A 402 -16.97 14.26 -14.70
C PHE A 402 -15.91 14.51 -15.77
N SER A 403 -16.35 14.69 -17.02
CA SER A 403 -15.52 15.01 -18.19
C SER A 403 -16.16 16.10 -19.07
N PRO A 404 -15.86 17.39 -18.84
CA PRO A 404 -16.53 18.50 -19.53
C PRO A 404 -15.98 18.87 -20.91
N VAL A 405 -15.12 18.06 -21.54
CA VAL A 405 -14.50 18.42 -22.83
C VAL A 405 -15.54 18.88 -23.86
N LEU A 406 -15.22 20.01 -24.52
CA LEU A 406 -16.11 20.65 -25.48
C LEU A 406 -15.80 20.22 -26.92
N ILE A 407 -14.52 20.17 -27.29
CA ILE A 407 -14.08 19.77 -28.62
C ILE A 407 -13.24 18.49 -28.51
N GLY A 408 -13.87 17.36 -28.76
CA GLY A 408 -13.24 16.05 -28.64
C GLY A 408 -14.16 15.06 -27.97
N LEU A 409 -13.58 14.10 -27.23
CA LEU A 409 -14.32 13.00 -26.63
C LEU A 409 -14.03 12.90 -25.13
N GLY A 410 -15.08 13.03 -24.32
CA GLY A 410 -15.07 12.74 -22.90
C GLY A 410 -15.66 11.35 -22.64
N ILE A 411 -15.05 10.60 -21.74
CA ILE A 411 -15.61 9.37 -21.20
C ILE A 411 -15.63 9.54 -19.68
N SER A 412 -16.81 9.45 -19.10
CA SER A 412 -17.00 9.59 -17.66
C SER A 412 -17.75 8.37 -17.15
N GLN A 413 -17.14 7.62 -16.23
CA GLN A 413 -17.74 6.45 -15.63
C GLN A 413 -17.81 6.58 -14.10
N GLY A 414 -19.02 6.58 -13.56
CA GLY A 414 -19.22 6.56 -12.11
C GLY A 414 -18.70 5.28 -11.49
N GLY A 415 -18.18 5.40 -10.27
CA GLY A 415 -17.69 4.28 -9.50
C GLY A 415 -18.81 3.34 -9.07
N THR A 416 -18.51 2.05 -8.91
CA THR A 416 -19.52 1.08 -8.46
C THR A 416 -19.76 1.21 -6.96
N GLY A 417 -21.01 1.13 -6.53
CA GLY A 417 -21.34 0.97 -5.12
C GLY A 417 -20.94 -0.42 -4.61
N ALA A 418 -20.49 -0.49 -3.36
CA ALA A 418 -20.03 -1.75 -2.77
C ALA A 418 -21.17 -2.58 -2.19
N ALA A 419 -20.92 -3.88 -1.99
CA ALA A 419 -21.87 -4.72 -1.28
C ALA A 419 -22.04 -4.30 0.19
N GLY A 420 -23.27 -4.40 0.69
CA GLY A 420 -23.54 -4.33 2.12
C GLY A 420 -23.00 -5.54 2.86
N GLY A 421 -22.59 -5.33 4.10
CA GLY A 421 -22.09 -6.38 4.98
C GLY A 421 -23.19 -7.37 5.35
N ALA A 422 -22.83 -8.64 5.46
CA ALA A 422 -23.73 -9.66 5.99
C ALA A 422 -23.92 -9.48 7.50
N GLY A 423 -25.09 -9.84 8.02
CA GLY A 423 -25.24 -9.98 9.46
C GLY A 423 -26.49 -10.70 9.94
N ALA A 424 -26.40 -11.36 11.09
CA ALA A 424 -27.52 -12.19 11.56
C ALA A 424 -28.78 -11.37 11.84
N GLY A 425 -28.63 -10.23 12.53
CA GLY A 425 -29.73 -9.30 12.84
C GLY A 425 -30.22 -8.46 11.66
N GLY A 426 -29.56 -8.57 10.50
CA GLY A 426 -29.95 -7.96 9.25
C GLY A 426 -28.77 -7.70 8.32
N GLY A 427 -29.02 -7.62 7.02
CA GLY A 427 -28.01 -7.23 6.06
C GLY A 427 -27.86 -5.71 5.98
N GLY A 428 -26.64 -5.22 5.74
CA GLY A 428 -26.41 -3.82 5.38
C GLY A 428 -26.89 -3.53 3.96
N ALA A 429 -27.31 -2.30 3.68
CA ALA A 429 -27.68 -1.90 2.32
C ALA A 429 -26.45 -1.92 1.39
N GLY A 430 -26.67 -2.20 0.11
CA GLY A 430 -25.65 -1.98 -0.92
C GLY A 430 -25.42 -0.50 -1.15
N GLY A 431 -24.18 -0.11 -1.44
CA GLY A 431 -23.81 1.27 -1.74
C GLY A 431 -24.39 1.75 -3.06
N ALA A 432 -24.67 3.06 -3.17
CA ALA A 432 -25.09 3.66 -4.43
C ALA A 432 -23.95 3.64 -5.46
N GLY A 433 -24.27 3.47 -6.74
CA GLY A 433 -23.35 3.75 -7.83
C GLY A 433 -23.14 5.26 -7.99
N GLY A 434 -21.92 5.66 -8.36
CA GLY A 434 -21.58 7.05 -8.62
C GLY A 434 -22.10 7.54 -9.97
N TYR A 435 -22.20 8.86 -10.12
CA TYR A 435 -22.62 9.47 -11.38
C TYR A 435 -21.47 9.48 -12.40
N GLY A 436 -21.79 9.38 -13.69
CA GLY A 436 -20.81 9.58 -14.76
C GLY A 436 -21.32 10.52 -15.83
N VAL A 437 -20.72 11.70 -15.91
CA VAL A 437 -21.20 12.77 -16.80
C VAL A 437 -20.12 13.28 -17.74
N ALA A 438 -20.39 13.25 -19.04
CA ALA A 438 -19.53 13.79 -20.09
C ALA A 438 -20.27 14.80 -20.98
N VAL A 439 -19.69 15.96 -21.25
CA VAL A 439 -20.35 17.01 -22.06
C VAL A 439 -20.34 16.65 -23.55
N SER A 440 -19.17 16.48 -24.17
CA SER A 440 -19.03 15.95 -25.53
C SER A 440 -18.54 14.51 -25.45
N GLY A 441 -19.44 13.54 -25.22
CA GLY A 441 -18.94 12.21 -24.91
C GLY A 441 -19.92 11.14 -24.45
N VAL A 442 -19.34 10.15 -23.75
CA VAL A 442 -20.01 9.01 -23.14
C VAL A 442 -20.05 9.19 -21.63
N GLY A 443 -21.25 9.17 -21.04
CA GLY A 443 -21.45 9.18 -19.59
C GLY A 443 -22.08 7.88 -19.12
N ILE A 444 -21.41 7.18 -18.20
CA ILE A 444 -21.83 5.88 -17.67
C ILE A 444 -21.98 5.98 -16.16
N GLY A 445 -23.17 5.71 -15.65
CA GLY A 445 -23.42 5.60 -14.23
C GLY A 445 -22.85 4.32 -13.64
N GLY A 446 -22.35 4.40 -12.41
CA GLY A 446 -21.85 3.24 -11.68
C GLY A 446 -22.97 2.28 -11.28
N VAL A 447 -22.69 0.98 -11.20
CA VAL A 447 -23.69 0.02 -10.71
C VAL A 447 -23.87 0.17 -9.20
N GLY A 448 -25.10 -0.05 -8.71
CA GLY A 448 -25.42 -0.14 -7.30
C GLY A 448 -24.92 -1.45 -6.70
N GLY A 449 -24.47 -1.40 -5.45
CA GLY A 449 -23.97 -2.56 -4.74
C GLY A 449 -25.07 -3.52 -4.31
N VAL A 450 -24.74 -4.80 -4.16
CA VAL A 450 -25.70 -5.78 -3.65
C VAL A 450 -25.98 -5.57 -2.16
N GLY A 451 -27.22 -5.82 -1.74
CA GLY A 451 -27.57 -5.83 -0.33
C GLY A 451 -26.93 -6.99 0.43
N GLY A 452 -26.57 -6.76 1.69
CA GLY A 452 -25.95 -7.75 2.55
C GLY A 452 -26.90 -8.90 2.91
N ALA A 453 -26.36 -10.08 3.08
CA ALA A 453 -27.13 -11.25 3.48
C ALA A 453 -27.52 -11.20 4.97
N SER A 454 -28.60 -11.90 5.32
CA SER A 454 -29.05 -12.05 6.70
C SER A 454 -29.40 -13.51 7.05
N THR A 455 -29.23 -13.90 8.31
CA THR A 455 -29.64 -15.23 8.77
C THR A 455 -31.00 -15.18 9.47
N THR A 456 -31.24 -14.21 10.36
CA THR A 456 -32.48 -14.11 11.14
C THR A 456 -33.29 -12.84 10.90
N GLY A 457 -32.63 -11.71 10.62
CA GLY A 457 -33.27 -10.42 10.31
C GLY A 457 -33.59 -10.20 8.82
N ALA A 458 -34.08 -9.02 8.46
CA ALA A 458 -34.26 -8.63 7.07
C ALA A 458 -32.91 -8.43 6.37
N ALA A 459 -32.78 -8.93 5.14
CA ALA A 459 -31.58 -8.69 4.35
C ALA A 459 -31.51 -7.25 3.80
N GLY A 460 -30.32 -6.84 3.41
CA GLY A 460 -30.05 -5.48 2.97
C GLY A 460 -30.69 -5.18 1.62
N THR A 461 -31.14 -3.95 1.41
CA THR A 461 -31.59 -3.50 0.09
C THR A 461 -30.41 -3.36 -0.86
N GLY A 462 -30.62 -3.61 -2.16
CA GLY A 462 -29.65 -3.27 -3.17
C GLY A 462 -29.48 -1.75 -3.30
N GLY A 463 -28.27 -1.32 -3.61
CA GLY A 463 -27.95 0.08 -3.84
C GLY A 463 -28.54 0.59 -5.15
N ILE A 464 -28.84 1.89 -5.21
CA ILE A 464 -29.28 2.54 -6.45
C ILE A 464 -28.12 2.56 -7.46
N GLY A 465 -28.42 2.36 -8.74
CA GLY A 465 -27.47 2.64 -9.82
C GLY A 465 -27.28 4.14 -9.97
N GLY A 466 -26.06 4.57 -10.29
CA GLY A 466 -25.76 5.98 -10.54
C GLY A 466 -26.26 6.43 -11.90
N ASP A 467 -26.52 7.73 -12.04
CA ASP A 467 -26.95 8.28 -13.33
C ASP A 467 -25.76 8.43 -14.29
N GLY A 468 -26.00 8.19 -15.58
CA GLY A 468 -25.00 8.37 -16.64
C GLY A 468 -25.46 9.32 -17.73
N GLY A 469 -24.76 10.43 -17.93
CA GLY A 469 -25.14 11.47 -18.90
C GLY A 469 -24.02 11.81 -19.87
N GLY A 470 -24.20 11.61 -21.16
CA GLY A 470 -23.20 11.96 -22.18
C GLY A 470 -23.80 12.74 -23.33
N GLY A 471 -23.09 13.75 -23.88
CA GLY A 471 -23.59 14.46 -25.07
C GLY A 471 -23.92 13.54 -26.26
N PHE A 472 -23.17 12.44 -26.44
CA PHE A 472 -23.42 11.43 -27.47
C PHE A 472 -24.12 10.19 -26.91
N PHE A 473 -23.56 9.58 -25.87
CA PHE A 473 -24.09 8.35 -25.28
C PHE A 473 -24.25 8.47 -23.77
N GLY A 474 -25.44 8.15 -23.28
CA GLY A 474 -25.73 8.03 -21.86
C GLY A 474 -26.08 6.59 -21.49
N MET A 475 -25.54 6.10 -20.38
CA MET A 475 -25.93 4.82 -19.80
C MET A 475 -26.09 4.94 -18.29
N GLY A 476 -27.30 4.70 -17.79
CA GLY A 476 -27.54 4.60 -16.35
C GLY A 476 -26.96 3.32 -15.77
N GLY A 477 -26.45 3.38 -14.54
CA GLY A 477 -25.96 2.21 -13.82
C GLY A 477 -27.09 1.26 -13.42
N ALA A 478 -26.84 -0.04 -13.42
CA ALA A 478 -27.83 -0.99 -12.90
C ALA A 478 -27.99 -0.84 -11.39
N GLY A 479 -29.20 -1.01 -10.88
CA GLY A 479 -29.47 -1.14 -9.45
C GLY A 479 -28.95 -2.46 -8.92
N GLY A 480 -28.46 -2.45 -7.68
CA GLY A 480 -27.97 -3.63 -7.00
C GLY A 480 -29.09 -4.59 -6.64
N ASN A 481 -28.79 -5.89 -6.59
CA ASN A 481 -29.76 -6.87 -6.10
C ASN A 481 -29.92 -6.75 -4.57
N GLY A 482 -31.12 -7.05 -4.07
CA GLY A 482 -31.36 -7.21 -2.65
C GLY A 482 -30.63 -8.42 -2.08
N GLY A 483 -30.25 -8.34 -0.81
CA GLY A 483 -29.58 -9.44 -0.11
C GLY A 483 -30.52 -10.61 0.18
N ALA A 484 -29.96 -11.80 0.29
CA ALA A 484 -30.72 -12.99 0.68
C ALA A 484 -30.85 -13.10 2.21
N ALA A 485 -32.00 -13.54 2.69
CA ALA A 485 -32.27 -13.87 4.07
C ALA A 485 -32.63 -15.36 4.22
N HIS A 486 -32.14 -16.03 5.27
CA HIS A 486 -32.48 -17.43 5.51
C HIS A 486 -33.87 -17.60 6.15
N THR A 487 -34.12 -16.99 7.33
CA THR A 487 -35.44 -17.04 7.98
C THR A 487 -36.18 -15.69 7.96
N GLY A 488 -35.52 -14.61 7.54
CA GLY A 488 -36.09 -13.26 7.47
C GLY A 488 -36.57 -12.90 6.05
N VAL A 489 -37.10 -11.69 5.88
CA VAL A 489 -37.49 -11.15 4.56
C VAL A 489 -36.24 -10.82 3.74
N GLY A 490 -36.26 -11.16 2.46
CA GLY A 490 -35.20 -10.76 1.52
C GLY A 490 -35.14 -9.25 1.30
N GLY A 491 -34.01 -8.77 0.80
CA GLY A 491 -33.84 -7.35 0.52
C GLY A 491 -34.57 -6.90 -0.74
N ASN A 492 -35.05 -5.67 -0.79
CA ASN A 492 -35.54 -5.08 -2.04
C ASN A 492 -34.38 -4.83 -3.01
N GLY A 493 -34.64 -4.95 -4.31
CA GLY A 493 -33.71 -4.53 -5.34
C GLY A 493 -33.57 -3.00 -5.40
N GLY A 494 -32.38 -2.52 -5.75
CA GLY A 494 -32.09 -1.11 -5.95
C GLY A 494 -32.64 -0.60 -7.29
N ALA A 495 -33.02 0.67 -7.35
CA ALA A 495 -33.43 1.29 -8.61
C ALA A 495 -32.24 1.41 -9.57
N GLY A 496 -32.49 1.26 -10.87
CA GLY A 496 -31.51 1.60 -11.90
C GLY A 496 -31.35 3.12 -12.03
N GLY A 497 -30.14 3.54 -12.36
CA GLY A 497 -29.80 4.95 -12.58
C GLY A 497 -30.41 5.51 -13.86
N GLY A 498 -30.71 6.79 -13.82
CA GLY A 498 -31.19 7.54 -14.97
C GLY A 498 -30.09 7.84 -15.99
N THR A 499 -30.49 8.41 -17.12
CA THR A 499 -29.53 8.76 -18.17
C THR A 499 -30.00 9.87 -19.10
N ALA A 500 -29.04 10.59 -19.69
CA ALA A 500 -29.26 11.57 -20.75
C ALA A 500 -28.18 11.49 -21.85
N GLY A 501 -28.55 11.80 -23.09
CA GLY A 501 -27.63 11.84 -24.23
C GLY A 501 -28.29 11.48 -25.56
N PHE A 502 -27.67 11.80 -26.71
CA PHE A 502 -28.23 11.54 -28.05
C PHE A 502 -28.76 10.10 -28.20
N LEU A 503 -27.97 9.12 -27.75
CA LEU A 503 -28.35 7.74 -27.52
C LEU A 503 -28.31 7.44 -26.02
N ALA A 504 -29.43 7.04 -25.42
CA ALA A 504 -29.51 6.90 -23.96
C ALA A 504 -30.19 5.59 -23.50
N PHE A 505 -29.58 4.88 -22.55
CA PHE A 505 -30.12 3.65 -21.97
C PHE A 505 -30.22 3.74 -20.44
N GLY A 506 -31.43 3.69 -19.91
CA GLY A 506 -31.66 3.65 -18.47
C GLY A 506 -31.10 2.37 -17.85
N GLY A 507 -30.59 2.45 -16.63
CA GLY A 507 -30.08 1.29 -15.91
C GLY A 507 -31.20 0.32 -15.54
N ASN A 508 -30.95 -0.98 -15.56
CA ASN A 508 -31.93 -1.94 -15.06
C ASN A 508 -32.05 -1.85 -13.54
N GLY A 509 -33.25 -2.01 -12.99
CA GLY A 509 -33.46 -2.21 -11.57
C GLY A 509 -32.94 -3.57 -11.11
N GLY A 510 -32.47 -3.64 -9.87
CA GLY A 510 -31.99 -4.87 -9.25
C GLY A 510 -33.14 -5.79 -8.86
N ASN A 511 -32.87 -7.09 -8.82
CA ASN A 511 -33.84 -8.07 -8.34
C ASN A 511 -33.93 -8.05 -6.81
N ALA A 512 -35.08 -8.42 -6.27
CA ALA A 512 -35.24 -8.72 -4.86
C ALA A 512 -34.38 -9.93 -4.45
N GLY A 513 -33.92 -9.93 -3.22
CA GLY A 513 -33.23 -11.08 -2.62
C GLY A 513 -34.21 -12.11 -2.08
N GLY A 514 -33.79 -13.38 -2.04
CA GLY A 514 -34.62 -14.47 -1.50
C GLY A 514 -34.81 -14.38 0.02
N GLY A 515 -35.93 -14.87 0.54
CA GLY A 515 -36.21 -14.93 1.98
C GLY A 515 -37.61 -15.45 2.30
N VAL A 516 -38.07 -15.24 3.53
CA VAL A 516 -39.42 -15.53 3.99
C VAL A 516 -40.24 -14.23 3.94
N GLY A 517 -41.17 -14.12 2.99
CA GLY A 517 -42.04 -12.95 2.82
C GLY A 517 -41.68 -12.06 1.62
N PRO A 518 -42.55 -11.07 1.30
CA PRO A 518 -42.48 -10.32 0.06
C PRO A 518 -41.29 -9.36 0.03
N ALA A 519 -40.57 -9.36 -1.09
CA ALA A 519 -39.53 -8.38 -1.38
C ALA A 519 -39.64 -7.89 -2.82
N ASN A 520 -39.50 -6.58 -3.01
CA ASN A 520 -39.79 -5.92 -4.27
C ASN A 520 -38.55 -5.79 -5.14
N GLY A 521 -38.74 -5.94 -6.45
CA GLY A 521 -37.72 -5.57 -7.42
C GLY A 521 -37.56 -4.05 -7.53
N GLY A 522 -36.37 -3.60 -7.89
CA GLY A 522 -36.08 -2.18 -8.10
C GLY A 522 -36.64 -1.67 -9.42
N ASN A 523 -37.01 -0.39 -9.46
CA ASN A 523 -37.47 0.23 -10.71
C ASN A 523 -36.31 0.37 -11.71
N GLY A 524 -36.63 0.29 -12.99
CA GLY A 524 -35.69 0.64 -14.05
C GLY A 524 -35.47 2.16 -14.12
N GLY A 525 -34.27 2.55 -14.49
CA GLY A 525 -33.88 3.94 -14.65
C GLY A 525 -34.53 4.58 -15.87
N ASN A 526 -34.90 5.84 -15.72
CA ASN A 526 -35.47 6.61 -16.80
C ASN A 526 -34.36 7.13 -17.72
N SER A 527 -34.63 7.14 -19.02
CA SER A 527 -33.79 7.89 -19.97
C SER A 527 -34.43 9.26 -20.16
N GLU A 528 -34.34 10.06 -19.10
CA GLU A 528 -34.92 11.39 -19.02
C GLU A 528 -33.90 12.48 -19.34
N MET A 529 -34.39 13.48 -20.06
CA MET A 529 -33.63 14.64 -20.46
C MET A 529 -33.75 15.71 -19.36
N PHE A 530 -32.74 15.87 -18.50
CA PHE A 530 -32.64 17.05 -17.64
C PHE A 530 -31.72 18.10 -18.29
N PHE A 531 -32.28 19.28 -18.61
CA PHE A 531 -31.93 20.62 -18.07
C PHE A 531 -32.29 21.80 -19.00
N ASP A 532 -32.61 22.94 -18.35
CA ASP A 532 -32.97 24.23 -18.92
C ASP A 532 -32.12 24.69 -20.12
N SER A 533 -32.82 24.99 -21.22
CA SER A 533 -32.51 25.93 -22.31
C SER A 533 -31.25 25.81 -23.20
N TRP A 534 -30.16 25.07 -22.91
CA TRP A 534 -28.92 25.20 -23.74
C TRP A 534 -28.10 23.95 -24.17
N THR A 535 -28.57 22.69 -24.13
CA THR A 535 -27.86 21.54 -24.76
C THR A 535 -28.80 20.48 -25.41
N PRO A 536 -28.33 19.66 -26.38
CA PRO A 536 -29.21 18.83 -27.22
C PRO A 536 -29.74 17.59 -26.51
N ARG A 537 -31.00 17.26 -26.85
CA ARG A 537 -31.80 16.15 -26.33
C ARG A 537 -31.26 14.79 -26.77
N GLY A 538 -31.53 13.75 -25.99
CA GLY A 538 -31.52 12.38 -26.50
C GLY A 538 -32.58 12.18 -27.57
N ILE A 539 -32.17 11.69 -28.73
CA ILE A 539 -33.06 11.50 -29.89
C ILE A 539 -33.56 10.05 -29.93
N PHE A 540 -32.76 9.08 -29.47
CA PHE A 540 -33.14 7.67 -29.39
C PHE A 540 -32.79 7.10 -28.01
N SER A 541 -33.77 6.59 -27.26
CA SER A 541 -33.54 6.18 -25.88
C SER A 541 -34.42 5.04 -25.40
N ASN A 542 -33.91 4.13 -24.58
CA ASN A 542 -34.73 3.10 -23.92
C ASN A 542 -34.65 3.25 -22.40
N GLY A 543 -35.80 3.09 -21.74
CA GLY A 543 -35.83 2.94 -20.29
C GLY A 543 -35.26 1.60 -19.84
N GLY A 544 -34.67 1.56 -18.65
CA GLY A 544 -34.15 0.32 -18.07
C GLY A 544 -35.29 -0.61 -17.63
N ASN A 545 -35.06 -1.92 -17.61
CA ASN A 545 -36.06 -2.86 -17.12
C ASN A 545 -36.18 -2.78 -15.59
N GLY A 546 -37.38 -3.00 -15.05
CA GLY A 546 -37.57 -3.23 -13.63
C GLY A 546 -37.04 -4.61 -13.22
N GLY A 547 -36.54 -4.72 -11.99
CA GLY A 547 -36.12 -5.98 -11.41
C GLY A 547 -37.30 -6.81 -10.90
N ASN A 548 -37.08 -8.10 -10.73
CA ASN A 548 -38.11 -9.03 -10.27
C ASN A 548 -38.30 -8.94 -8.75
N GLY A 549 -39.55 -9.02 -8.30
CA GLY A 549 -39.93 -9.31 -6.92
C GLY A 549 -39.84 -10.80 -6.62
N VAL A 550 -40.00 -11.15 -5.35
CA VAL A 550 -40.12 -12.55 -4.89
C VAL A 550 -41.17 -12.68 -3.79
N ASN A 551 -41.72 -13.89 -3.65
CA ASN A 551 -42.64 -14.28 -2.57
C ASN A 551 -43.85 -13.35 -2.39
N GLY A 552 -44.42 -12.88 -3.51
CA GLY A 552 -45.55 -11.96 -3.51
C GLY A 552 -45.17 -10.48 -3.38
N GLY A 553 -43.87 -10.16 -3.47
CA GLY A 553 -43.40 -8.79 -3.67
C GLY A 553 -43.75 -8.28 -5.07
N ALA A 554 -43.74 -6.96 -5.24
CA ALA A 554 -43.97 -6.36 -6.55
C ALA A 554 -42.72 -6.42 -7.41
N GLY A 555 -42.88 -6.68 -8.71
CA GLY A 555 -41.86 -6.37 -9.70
C GLY A 555 -41.66 -4.86 -9.83
N GLY A 556 -40.43 -4.44 -10.10
CA GLY A 556 -40.11 -3.04 -10.35
C GLY A 556 -40.76 -2.53 -11.63
N ILE A 557 -41.08 -1.25 -11.67
CA ILE A 557 -41.61 -0.59 -12.86
C ILE A 557 -40.47 -0.34 -13.85
N GLY A 558 -40.69 -0.65 -15.13
CA GLY A 558 -39.73 -0.32 -16.18
C GLY A 558 -39.61 1.18 -16.39
N GLY A 559 -38.38 1.65 -16.64
CA GLY A 559 -38.09 3.05 -16.85
C GLY A 559 -38.74 3.61 -18.11
N SER A 560 -38.94 4.92 -18.13
CA SER A 560 -39.51 5.61 -19.29
C SER A 560 -38.43 6.06 -20.29
N PRO A 561 -38.72 6.02 -21.60
CA PRO A 561 -37.91 6.67 -22.62
C PRO A 561 -38.17 8.19 -22.64
N SER A 562 -37.30 8.92 -23.35
CA SER A 562 -37.44 10.37 -23.54
C SER A 562 -38.62 10.76 -24.45
N LEU A 563 -38.45 10.90 -25.78
CA LEU A 563 -39.47 11.46 -26.66
C LEU A 563 -39.64 10.78 -28.04
N TYR A 564 -38.57 10.38 -28.74
CA TYR A 564 -38.67 9.84 -30.12
C TYR A 564 -38.16 8.39 -30.21
N GLY A 565 -39.02 7.47 -30.67
CA GLY A 565 -38.63 6.11 -31.09
C GLY A 565 -38.13 5.15 -30.01
N GLY A 566 -38.27 5.50 -28.73
CA GLY A 566 -37.78 4.73 -27.58
C GLY A 566 -38.77 3.73 -27.00
N ALA A 567 -38.28 2.60 -26.47
CA ALA A 567 -39.09 1.63 -25.76
C ALA A 567 -39.06 1.87 -24.24
N HIS A 568 -40.21 1.68 -23.60
CA HIS A 568 -40.28 1.53 -22.14
C HIS A 568 -39.53 0.26 -21.72
N GLY A 569 -38.89 0.33 -20.55
CA GLY A 569 -38.38 -0.87 -19.91
C GLY A 569 -39.51 -1.83 -19.58
N LYS A 570 -39.20 -3.13 -19.54
CA LYS A 570 -40.17 -4.13 -19.07
C LYS A 570 -40.32 -4.02 -17.56
N ASN A 571 -41.55 -4.17 -17.07
CA ASN A 571 -41.78 -4.37 -15.64
C ASN A 571 -41.19 -5.72 -15.22
N GLY A 572 -40.66 -5.78 -14.00
CA GLY A 572 -40.24 -7.04 -13.40
C GLY A 572 -41.43 -7.95 -13.10
N SER A 573 -41.16 -9.24 -12.98
CA SER A 573 -42.16 -10.18 -12.46
C SER A 573 -42.34 -9.96 -10.95
N PRO A 574 -43.54 -10.19 -10.40
CA PRO A 574 -43.75 -10.28 -8.96
C PRO A 574 -43.12 -11.54 -8.34
#